data_AF-A0AAN8G6G7-F1
#
_entry.id   AF-A0AAN8G6G7-F1
#
_cell.length_a   1.000
_cell.length_b   1.000
_cell.length_c   1.000
_cell.angle_alpha   90.00
_cell.angle_beta   90.00
_cell.angle_gamma   90.00
#
_symmetry.space_group_name_H-M   'P 1'
#
loop_
_entity.id
_entity.type
_entity.pdbx_description
1 polymer ?
#
loop_
_entity_poly.entity_id
_entity_poly.type
_entity_poly.pdbx_seq_one_letter_code
_entity_poly.pdbx_strand_id
1 'polypeptide(L)'
;MEVCRDRYGDFSPGIFNLWTCAMCYHYLFQDKKELRVNWPLGSSLKATNSSLFHEGQVIYTDITNQTVSRLVCRTLDEYNCKRWRQCCLAAVTCCEKQLLDKRFVPVRPGYCPQTWDGFSCVNEVLKGNTVYITCPPYIDQRSPLGK
;
A
#
# COMPACT_ATOMS: atom_id res chain seq x y z
N MET A 1 11.13 -11.23 15.62
CA MET A 1 11.26 -9.88 15.02
C MET A 1 9.87 -9.46 14.58
N GLU A 2 9.43 -8.26 14.91
CA GLU A 2 8.10 -7.75 14.56
C GLU A 2 8.09 -7.32 13.10
N VAL A 3 7.45 -8.14 12.25
CA VAL A 3 7.42 -7.94 10.79
C VAL A 3 6.01 -8.05 10.25
N CYS A 4 5.74 -7.32 9.18
CA CYS A 4 4.50 -7.28 8.45
C CYS A 4 4.68 -7.90 7.06
N ARG A 5 3.78 -8.82 6.72
CA ARG A 5 3.78 -9.61 5.50
C ARG A 5 3.00 -8.88 4.40
N ASP A 6 3.70 -8.65 3.30
CA ASP A 6 3.17 -8.28 2.00
C ASP A 6 3.35 -9.48 1.04
N ARG A 7 2.69 -9.43 -0.11
CA ARG A 7 2.79 -10.49 -1.12
C ARG A 7 4.22 -10.73 -1.64
N TYR A 8 5.12 -9.74 -1.52
CA TYR A 8 6.52 -9.86 -1.95
C TYR A 8 7.50 -10.21 -0.82
N GLY A 9 7.07 -10.22 0.44
CA GLY A 9 7.95 -10.57 1.56
C GLY A 9 7.51 -9.99 2.90
N ASP A 10 8.40 -10.13 3.88
CA ASP A 10 8.21 -9.62 5.22
C ASP A 10 9.07 -8.37 5.43
N PHE A 11 8.45 -7.31 5.95
CA PHE A 11 9.10 -6.00 6.15
C PHE A 11 8.95 -5.54 7.60
N SER A 12 9.90 -4.77 8.11
CA SER A 12 9.69 -4.04 9.36
C SER A 12 8.57 -2.99 9.17
N PRO A 13 7.85 -2.56 10.22
CA PRO A 13 6.70 -1.68 10.06
C PRO A 13 7.00 -0.37 9.32
N GLY A 14 8.18 0.20 9.57
CA GLY A 14 8.63 1.41 8.87
C GLY A 14 8.85 1.19 7.37
N ILE A 15 9.54 0.11 6.99
CA ILE A 15 9.74 -0.22 5.57
C ILE A 15 8.42 -0.65 4.93
N PHE A 16 7.56 -1.38 5.65
CA PHE A 16 6.24 -1.78 5.18
C PHE A 16 5.39 -0.57 4.80
N ASN A 17 5.36 0.47 5.63
CA ASN A 17 4.68 1.74 5.34
C ASN A 17 5.22 2.38 4.04
N LEU A 18 6.53 2.53 3.92
CA LEU A 18 7.17 3.09 2.72
C LEU A 18 6.86 2.28 1.45
N TRP A 19 7.06 0.96 1.52
CA TRP A 19 6.78 0.00 0.45
C TRP A 19 5.33 0.04 0.00
N THR A 20 4.40 -0.17 0.92
CA THR A 20 2.98 -0.26 0.57
C THR A 20 2.43 1.06 0.08
N CYS A 21 2.91 2.21 0.56
CA CYS A 21 2.50 3.50 0.04
C CYS A 21 3.01 3.81 -1.38
N ALA A 22 4.26 3.47 -1.68
CA ALA A 22 4.80 3.61 -3.03
C ALA A 22 4.06 2.67 -4.00
N MET A 23 3.76 1.46 -3.55
CA MET A 23 3.03 0.46 -4.31
C MET A 23 1.55 0.81 -4.50
N CYS A 24 0.87 1.35 -3.49
CA CYS A 24 -0.47 1.90 -3.61
C CYS A 24 -0.53 2.97 -4.71
N TYR A 25 0.45 3.88 -4.76
CA TYR A 25 0.53 4.87 -5.83
C TYR A 25 0.64 4.21 -7.20
N HIS A 26 1.53 3.21 -7.33
CA HIS A 26 1.70 2.48 -8.59
C HIS A 26 0.43 1.74 -9.02
N TYR A 27 -0.22 0.98 -8.15
CA TYR A 27 -1.39 0.20 -8.55
C TYR A 27 -2.60 1.08 -8.86
N LEU A 28 -2.79 2.17 -8.12
CA LEU A 28 -3.91 3.08 -8.34
C LEU A 28 -3.76 3.88 -9.64
N PHE A 29 -2.53 4.24 -10.02
CA PHE A 29 -2.30 5.20 -11.09
C PHE A 29 -1.57 4.64 -12.31
N GLN A 30 -0.95 3.45 -12.23
CA GLN A 30 -0.31 2.73 -13.33
C GLN A 30 0.63 3.62 -14.16
N ASP A 31 1.48 4.38 -13.47
CA ASP A 31 2.46 5.31 -14.07
C ASP A 31 1.86 6.46 -14.92
N LYS A 32 0.55 6.71 -14.81
CA LYS A 32 -0.17 7.82 -15.47
C LYS A 32 -0.08 9.16 -14.73
N LYS A 33 0.76 9.24 -13.70
CA LYS A 33 0.94 10.43 -12.85
C LYS A 33 2.43 10.77 -12.74
N GLU A 34 2.75 11.92 -12.16
CA GLU A 34 4.09 12.54 -12.22
C GLU A 34 5.20 11.72 -11.50
N LEU A 35 4.80 10.94 -10.51
CA LEU A 35 5.68 10.07 -9.72
C LEU A 35 5.58 8.61 -10.18
N ARG A 36 6.69 7.87 -10.11
CA ARG A 36 6.75 6.42 -10.38
C ARG A 36 7.48 5.70 -9.27
N VAL A 37 7.29 4.39 -9.15
CA VAL A 37 8.06 3.61 -8.17
C VAL A 37 9.54 3.63 -8.52
N ASN A 38 10.37 3.88 -7.51
CA ASN A 38 11.82 3.85 -7.62
C ASN A 38 12.33 2.40 -7.53
N TRP A 39 12.39 1.75 -8.69
CA TRP A 39 12.94 0.40 -8.82
C TRP A 39 14.47 0.40 -8.71
N PRO A 40 15.10 -0.68 -8.18
CA PRO A 40 14.48 -1.96 -7.78
C PRO A 40 13.94 -1.99 -6.34
N LEU A 41 14.16 -0.96 -5.53
CA LEU A 41 13.88 -0.98 -4.09
C LEU A 41 12.39 -0.89 -3.74
N GLY A 42 11.56 -0.34 -4.62
CA GLY A 42 10.09 -0.30 -4.51
C GLY A 42 9.51 0.51 -3.33
N SER A 43 10.35 0.97 -2.40
CA SER A 43 9.97 1.64 -1.15
C SER A 43 9.94 3.17 -1.24
N SER A 44 10.10 3.72 -2.44
CA SER A 44 10.08 5.15 -2.67
C SER A 44 9.52 5.45 -4.04
N LEU A 45 9.11 6.70 -4.24
CA LEU A 45 8.73 7.24 -5.53
C LEU A 45 9.86 8.09 -6.11
N LYS A 46 9.93 8.16 -7.44
CA LYS A 46 10.85 8.97 -8.22
C LYS A 46 10.03 9.89 -9.14
N ALA A 47 10.36 11.17 -9.16
CA ALA A 47 9.77 12.13 -10.09
C ALA A 47 10.26 11.88 -11.51
N THR A 48 9.36 11.85 -12.50
CA THR A 48 9.72 11.61 -13.91
C THR A 48 9.29 12.73 -14.86
N ASN A 49 8.25 13.48 -14.51
CA ASN A 49 7.83 14.67 -15.24
C ASN A 49 6.99 15.55 -14.29
N SER A 50 7.59 15.90 -13.16
CA SER A 50 6.90 16.62 -12.10
C SER A 50 7.00 18.13 -12.31
N SER A 51 5.90 18.83 -12.12
CA SER A 51 5.91 20.30 -12.10
C SER A 51 6.51 20.85 -10.79
N LEU A 52 6.60 20.01 -9.76
CA LEU A 52 6.97 20.38 -8.39
C LEU A 52 8.33 19.88 -7.95
N PHE A 53 8.88 18.86 -8.62
CA PHE A 53 10.10 18.18 -8.23
C PHE A 53 11.09 18.18 -9.38
N HIS A 54 12.38 18.20 -9.05
CA HIS A 54 13.41 17.97 -10.05
C HIS A 54 13.28 16.55 -10.61
N GLU A 55 13.56 16.38 -11.90
CA GLU A 55 13.56 15.07 -12.53
C GLU A 55 14.51 14.13 -11.77
N GLY A 56 14.01 12.95 -11.42
CA GLY A 56 14.74 11.95 -10.68
C GLY A 56 14.80 12.13 -9.17
N GLN A 57 14.18 13.18 -8.62
CA GLN A 57 14.07 13.36 -7.18
C GLN A 57 13.33 12.19 -6.52
N VAL A 58 13.90 11.66 -5.44
CA VAL A 58 13.37 10.51 -4.68
C VAL A 58 12.55 11.00 -3.49
N ILE A 59 11.38 10.37 -3.28
CA ILE A 59 10.41 10.69 -2.24
C ILE A 59 10.10 9.41 -1.47
N TYR A 60 10.38 9.39 -0.17
CA TYR A 60 10.05 8.28 0.73
C TYR A 60 8.63 8.44 1.25
N THR A 61 7.70 7.64 0.75
CA THR A 61 6.26 7.80 0.96
C THR A 61 5.79 7.33 2.34
N ASP A 62 6.20 8.04 3.39
CA ASP A 62 5.72 7.80 4.75
C ASP A 62 4.37 8.49 4.97
N ILE A 63 3.29 7.72 5.16
CA ILE A 63 1.95 8.28 5.39
C ILE A 63 1.81 9.00 6.74
N THR A 64 2.64 8.66 7.72
CA THR A 64 2.64 9.30 9.04
C THR A 64 3.32 10.67 9.00
N ASN A 65 4.21 10.88 8.03
CA ASN A 65 4.83 12.16 7.78
C ASN A 65 3.88 13.06 6.97
N GLN A 66 3.24 14.00 7.66
CA GLN A 66 2.28 14.92 7.05
C GLN A 66 2.89 15.81 5.95
N THR A 67 4.17 16.15 6.07
CA THR A 67 4.85 16.98 5.06
C THR A 67 5.04 16.20 3.78
N VAL A 68 5.51 14.95 3.87
CA VAL A 68 5.71 14.10 2.69
C VAL A 68 4.39 13.70 2.05
N SER A 69 3.39 13.31 2.85
CA SER A 69 2.06 13.00 2.32
C SER A 69 1.42 14.20 1.61
N ARG A 70 1.58 15.42 2.14
CA ARG A 70 1.18 16.65 1.44
C ARG A 70 1.94 16.84 0.13
N LEU A 71 3.25 16.60 0.11
CA LEU A 71 4.06 16.71 -1.11
C LEU A 71 3.60 15.76 -2.22
N VAL A 72 3.33 14.49 -1.90
CA VAL A 72 2.76 13.52 -2.86
C VAL A 72 1.36 13.95 -3.30
N CYS A 73 0.52 14.40 -2.37
CA CYS A 73 -0.82 14.86 -2.72
C CYS A 73 -0.85 16.10 -3.61
N ARG A 74 0.20 16.94 -3.61
CA ARG A 74 0.28 18.07 -4.54
C ARG A 74 0.47 17.66 -6.00
N THR A 75 0.91 16.42 -6.27
CA THR A 75 0.98 15.87 -7.65
C THR A 75 -0.30 15.14 -8.05
N LEU A 76 -1.36 15.21 -7.24
CA LEU A 76 -2.62 14.52 -7.42
C LEU A 76 -3.78 15.51 -7.24
N ASP A 77 -4.90 15.27 -7.93
CA ASP A 77 -6.16 15.93 -7.57
C ASP A 77 -6.69 15.41 -6.21
N GLU A 78 -7.65 16.11 -5.62
CA GLU A 78 -8.21 15.79 -4.30
C GLU A 78 -8.74 14.34 -4.23
N TYR A 79 -9.43 13.89 -5.28
CA TYR A 79 -9.97 12.53 -5.37
C TYR A 79 -8.86 11.48 -5.32
N ASN A 80 -7.83 11.63 -6.16
CA ASN A 80 -6.71 10.71 -6.24
C ASN A 80 -5.82 10.77 -4.99
N CYS A 81 -5.57 11.95 -4.41
CA CYS A 81 -4.89 12.09 -3.12
C CYS A 81 -5.63 11.31 -2.02
N LYS A 82 -6.95 11.45 -1.94
CA LYS A 82 -7.78 10.73 -0.96
C LYS A 82 -7.64 9.21 -1.13
N ARG A 83 -7.75 8.71 -2.37
CA ARG A 83 -7.62 7.28 -2.68
C ARG A 83 -6.25 6.72 -2.29
N TRP A 84 -5.18 7.42 -2.67
CA TRP A 84 -3.81 7.02 -2.33
C TRP A 84 -3.61 6.95 -0.81
N ARG A 85 -4.03 7.99 -0.08
CA ARG A 85 -3.94 8.01 1.39
C ARG A 85 -4.74 6.88 2.04
N GLN A 86 -5.95 6.61 1.55
CA GLN A 86 -6.77 5.51 2.07
C GLN A 86 -6.11 4.14 1.84
N CYS A 87 -5.49 3.91 0.68
CA CYS A 87 -4.74 2.69 0.41
C CYS A 87 -3.55 2.53 1.37
N CYS A 88 -2.74 3.58 1.54
CA CYS A 88 -1.65 3.62 2.51
C CYS A 88 -2.10 3.28 3.94
N LEU A 89 -3.16 3.95 4.41
CA LEU A 89 -3.68 3.77 5.76
C LEU A 89 -4.24 2.36 5.97
N ALA A 90 -4.91 1.80 4.96
CA ALA A 90 -5.40 0.42 5.00
C ALA A 90 -4.24 -0.58 5.13
N ALA A 91 -3.12 -0.34 4.43
CA ALA A 91 -1.92 -1.17 4.56
C ALA A 91 -1.30 -1.07 5.95
N VAL A 92 -1.12 0.14 6.49
CA VAL A 92 -0.60 0.34 7.86
C VAL A 92 -1.50 -0.35 8.90
N THR A 93 -2.82 -0.20 8.77
CA THR A 93 -3.80 -0.87 9.64
C THR A 93 -3.67 -2.41 9.53
N CYS A 94 -3.41 -2.93 8.33
CA CYS A 94 -3.15 -4.36 8.15
C CYS A 94 -1.87 -4.82 8.87
N CYS A 95 -0.80 -4.04 8.79
CA CYS A 95 0.45 -4.32 9.50
C CYS A 95 0.24 -4.33 11.01
N GLU A 96 -0.46 -3.34 11.57
CA GLU A 96 -0.82 -3.31 13.00
C GLU A 96 -1.61 -4.56 13.41
N LYS A 97 -2.60 -4.94 12.61
CA LYS A 97 -3.38 -6.17 12.84
C LYS A 97 -2.51 -7.43 12.85
N GLN A 98 -1.63 -7.57 11.85
CA GLN A 98 -0.73 -8.72 11.78
C GLN A 98 0.19 -8.81 13.00
N LEU A 99 0.69 -7.67 13.50
CA LEU A 99 1.55 -7.63 14.69
C LEU A 99 0.78 -7.99 15.96
N LEU A 100 -0.44 -7.48 16.12
CA LEU A 100 -1.31 -7.82 17.24
C LEU A 100 -1.63 -9.32 17.23
N ASP A 101 -2.08 -9.86 16.10
CA ASP A 101 -2.49 -11.26 16.01
C ASP A 101 -1.29 -12.21 16.22
N LYS A 102 -0.09 -11.87 15.72
CA LYS A 102 1.14 -12.64 15.98
C LYS A 102 1.52 -12.70 17.47
N ARG A 103 1.16 -11.69 18.28
CA ARG A 103 1.46 -11.68 19.72
C ARG A 103 0.52 -12.57 20.52
N PHE A 104 -0.72 -12.75 20.07
CA PHE A 104 -1.77 -13.40 20.86
C PHE A 104 -2.25 -14.74 20.28
N VAL A 105 -2.04 -15.00 18.99
CA VAL A 105 -2.55 -16.19 18.30
C VAL A 105 -1.38 -17.08 17.88
N PRO A 106 -1.29 -18.31 18.42
CA PRO A 106 -0.29 -19.29 17.99
C PRO A 106 -0.46 -19.62 16.50
N VAL A 107 0.67 -19.81 15.79
CA VAL A 107 0.68 -20.25 14.39
C VAL A 107 -0.11 -21.56 14.27
N ARG A 108 -1.14 -21.58 13.42
CA ARG A 108 -1.98 -22.76 13.23
C ARG A 108 -1.46 -23.58 12.05
N PRO A 109 -1.07 -24.85 12.25
CA PRO A 109 -0.67 -25.72 11.15
C PRO A 109 -1.78 -25.83 10.10
N GLY A 110 -1.39 -25.74 8.82
CA GLY A 110 -2.34 -25.84 7.70
C GLY A 110 -3.10 -24.55 7.37
N TYR A 111 -2.80 -23.43 8.01
CA TYR A 111 -3.34 -22.12 7.65
C TYR A 111 -2.36 -21.30 6.79
N CYS A 112 -2.91 -20.55 5.85
CA CYS A 112 -2.19 -19.50 5.14
C CYS A 112 -2.11 -18.26 6.04
N PRO A 113 -0.92 -17.67 6.26
CA PRO A 113 -0.77 -16.54 7.16
C PRO A 113 -1.41 -15.27 6.60
N GLN A 114 -1.81 -14.37 7.50
CA GLN A 114 -2.29 -13.04 7.15
C GLN A 114 -1.31 -12.31 6.23
N THR A 115 -1.81 -11.52 5.29
CA THR A 115 -0.98 -10.75 4.36
C THR A 115 -1.69 -9.54 3.83
N TRP A 116 -0.93 -8.50 3.52
CA TRP A 116 -1.35 -7.48 2.57
C TRP A 116 -1.19 -8.01 1.15
N ASP A 117 -2.23 -7.93 0.33
CA ASP A 117 -2.19 -8.39 -1.06
C ASP A 117 -1.84 -7.28 -2.07
N GLY A 118 -1.71 -6.04 -1.60
CA GLY A 118 -1.55 -4.84 -2.42
C GLY A 118 -2.70 -3.85 -2.31
N PHE A 119 -3.90 -4.32 -1.95
CA PHE A 119 -5.09 -3.49 -1.73
C PHE A 119 -5.91 -3.91 -0.51
N SER A 120 -5.74 -5.10 0.04
CA SER A 120 -6.57 -5.61 1.12
C SER A 120 -5.74 -6.39 2.12
N CYS A 121 -6.21 -6.36 3.36
CA CYS A 121 -5.69 -7.23 4.41
C CYS A 121 -6.41 -8.58 4.33
N VAL A 122 -5.70 -9.61 3.89
CA VAL A 122 -6.21 -10.98 3.85
C VAL A 122 -5.96 -11.62 5.21
N ASN A 123 -7.04 -12.10 5.83
CA ASN A 123 -6.96 -12.80 7.11
C ASN A 123 -6.31 -14.18 6.96
N GLU A 124 -5.96 -14.76 8.11
CA GLU A 124 -5.53 -16.15 8.16
C GLU A 124 -6.67 -17.04 7.67
N VAL A 125 -6.37 -18.01 6.82
CA VAL A 125 -7.38 -18.90 6.23
C VAL A 125 -6.86 -20.33 6.16
N LEU A 126 -7.72 -21.30 6.43
CA LEU A 126 -7.38 -22.72 6.29
C LEU A 126 -7.03 -23.04 4.83
N LYS A 127 -5.97 -23.82 4.62
CA LYS A 127 -5.56 -24.29 3.30
C LYS A 127 -6.73 -24.98 2.59
N GLY A 128 -6.95 -24.61 1.33
CA GLY A 128 -8.03 -25.15 0.50
C GLY A 128 -9.31 -24.31 0.51
N ASN A 129 -9.40 -23.29 1.38
CA ASN A 129 -10.55 -22.39 1.40
C ASN A 129 -10.32 -21.12 0.57
N THR A 130 -11.41 -20.53 0.12
CA THR A 130 -11.45 -19.24 -0.57
C THR A 130 -11.88 -18.14 0.38
N VAL A 131 -11.20 -16.99 0.34
CA VAL A 131 -11.58 -15.78 1.07
C VAL A 131 -12.21 -14.79 0.10
N TYR A 132 -13.33 -14.19 0.49
CA TYR A 132 -13.98 -13.12 -0.25
C TYR A 132 -13.80 -11.80 0.51
N ILE A 133 -13.33 -10.76 -0.20
CA ILE A 133 -13.09 -9.43 0.36
C ILE A 133 -13.85 -8.42 -0.51
N THR A 134 -14.59 -7.52 0.13
CA THR A 134 -15.24 -6.41 -0.57
C THR A 134 -14.17 -5.49 -1.15
N CYS A 135 -14.36 -5.06 -2.42
CA CYS A 135 -13.46 -4.14 -3.07
C CYS A 135 -13.30 -2.85 -2.24
N PRO A 136 -12.08 -2.48 -1.84
CA PRO A 136 -11.86 -1.26 -1.07
C PRO A 136 -12.34 -0.01 -1.81
N PRO A 137 -12.81 1.03 -1.10
CA PRO A 137 -13.42 2.21 -1.71
C PRO A 137 -12.43 3.12 -2.46
N TYR A 138 -11.13 2.91 -2.27
CA TYR A 138 -10.08 3.62 -2.99
C TYR A 138 -9.70 2.97 -4.32
N ILE A 139 -10.20 1.76 -4.61
CA ILE A 139 -10.16 1.22 -5.96
C ILE A 139 -11.31 1.85 -6.72
N ASP A 140 -11.02 2.36 -7.91
CA ASP A 140 -12.06 2.94 -8.77
C ASP A 140 -13.01 1.80 -9.16
N GLN A 141 -14.19 1.81 -8.57
CA GLN A 141 -15.24 0.91 -8.99
C GLN A 141 -15.74 1.51 -10.29
N ARG A 142 -15.21 1.02 -11.43
CA ARG A 142 -15.85 1.30 -12.72
C ARG A 142 -17.32 1.02 -12.52
N SER A 143 -18.13 2.08 -12.59
CA SER A 143 -19.57 1.94 -12.75
C SER A 143 -19.78 0.90 -13.85
N PRO A 144 -20.75 -0.04 -13.74
CA PRO A 144 -21.08 -0.96 -14.82
C PRO A 144 -21.37 -0.28 -16.16
N LEU A 145 -21.46 1.06 -16.18
CA LEU A 145 -21.65 1.88 -17.37
C LEU A 145 -20.37 2.36 -18.08
N GLY A 146 -19.16 2.09 -17.59
CA GLY A 146 -17.88 2.34 -18.30
C GLY A 146 -17.95 3.46 -19.35
N LYS A 147 -18.14 4.71 -18.92
CA LYS A 147 -18.07 5.88 -19.80
C LYS A 147 -16.74 6.59 -19.59
#